data_AF-A0A6G3XZS5-F1
#
_entry.id   AF-A0A6G3XZS5-F1
#
_cell.length_a   1.000
_cell.length_b   1.000
_cell.length_c   1.000
_cell.angle_alpha   90.00
_cell.angle_beta   90.00
_cell.angle_gamma   90.00
#
_symmetry.space_group_name_H-M   'P 1'
#
loop_
_entity.id
_entity.type
_entity.pdbx_description
1 polymer ?
#
loop_
_entity_poly.entity_id
_entity_poly.type
_entity_poly.pdbx_seq_one_letter_code
_entity_poly.pdbx_strand_id
1 'polypeptide(L)'
;MLRIHFTGQDLENIRIARSPDPLWEIVCSICRLQTKEGPLAFDPWRRMVHERLRRGGAPRRAALALRTLVPYATYFPDFLTPPVEGGSIGVAAGIDRVLSTPRRQLRSEMTLLAASGEKPFAGAALALGDVEALRLLGDGLRTYHEAFLAPAWDRIGSAAGADVSWRSRALVTGGTRALLDTFRPMAVWHPPVLEVDYPVERDLHLEGRGLLLVPS
;
A
#
# COMPACT_ATOMS: atom_id res chain seq x y z
N MET A 1 11.40 13.96 -4.55
CA MET A 1 10.38 14.17 -5.59
C MET A 1 10.38 12.98 -6.56
N LEU A 2 9.22 12.40 -6.84
CA LEU A 2 9.05 11.37 -7.87
C LEU A 2 8.49 12.01 -9.14
N ARG A 3 9.14 11.76 -10.28
CA ARG A 3 8.68 12.19 -11.61
C ARG A 3 8.28 10.97 -12.42
N ILE A 4 7.01 10.87 -12.76
CA ILE A 4 6.48 9.78 -13.59
C ILE A 4 6.31 10.33 -15.01
N HIS A 5 7.08 9.79 -15.95
CA HIS A 5 7.11 10.19 -17.36
C HIS A 5 6.16 9.32 -18.19
N PHE A 6 5.25 9.97 -18.90
CA PHE A 6 4.23 9.33 -19.74
C PHE A 6 4.55 9.48 -21.22
N THR A 7 4.34 8.41 -21.97
CA THR A 7 4.13 8.45 -23.43
C THR A 7 2.65 8.63 -23.75
N GLY A 8 2.31 8.87 -25.02
CA GLY A 8 0.91 8.87 -25.46
C GLY A 8 0.20 7.55 -25.16
N GLN A 9 0.88 6.42 -25.38
CA GLN A 9 0.37 5.07 -25.08
C GLN A 9 0.11 4.85 -23.59
N ASP A 10 0.91 5.47 -22.71
CA ASP A 10 0.67 5.38 -21.26
C ASP A 10 -0.63 6.05 -20.84
N LEU A 11 -0.99 7.17 -21.49
CA LEU A 11 -2.22 7.91 -21.20
C LEU A 11 -3.47 7.11 -21.59
N GLU A 12 -3.38 6.27 -22.62
CA GLU A 12 -4.44 5.33 -23.03
C GLU A 12 -4.59 4.17 -22.03
N ASN A 13 -3.52 3.84 -21.31
CA ASN A 13 -3.47 2.71 -20.37
C ASN A 13 -3.66 3.10 -18.90
N ILE A 14 -4.15 4.31 -18.62
CA ILE A 14 -4.55 4.72 -17.26
C ILE A 14 -5.87 4.06 -16.88
N ARG A 15 -5.87 3.35 -15.75
CA ARG A 15 -7.02 2.64 -15.21
C ARG A 15 -7.22 2.97 -13.74
N ILE A 16 -8.46 2.87 -13.27
CA ILE A 16 -8.82 3.04 -11.86
C ILE A 16 -9.31 1.68 -11.35
N ALA A 17 -8.73 1.18 -10.27
CA ALA A 17 -9.22 -0.02 -9.60
C ALA A 17 -10.60 0.27 -8.96
N ARG A 18 -11.53 -0.69 -9.06
CA ARG A 18 -12.91 -0.51 -8.56
C ARG A 18 -13.03 -0.60 -7.04
N SER A 19 -12.02 -1.15 -6.38
CA SER A 19 -12.05 -1.51 -4.96
C SER A 19 -10.66 -1.33 -4.37
N PRO A 20 -10.57 -1.07 -3.06
CA PRO A 20 -9.29 -0.96 -2.37
C PRO A 20 -8.58 -2.31 -2.41
N ASP A 21 -7.25 -2.28 -2.40
CA ASP A 21 -6.43 -3.47 -2.30
C ASP A 21 -6.14 -3.80 -0.82
N PRO A 22 -6.46 -5.01 -0.32
CA PRO A 22 -6.30 -5.32 1.11
C PRO A 22 -4.87 -5.21 1.61
N LEU A 23 -3.86 -5.43 0.77
CA LEU A 23 -2.45 -5.42 1.16
C LEU A 23 -1.98 -3.96 1.27
N TRP A 24 -2.40 -3.10 0.35
CA TRP A 24 -2.29 -1.65 0.52
C TRP A 24 -2.98 -1.14 1.78
N GLU A 25 -4.21 -1.58 2.08
CA GLU A 25 -4.90 -1.17 3.32
C GLU A 25 -4.14 -1.60 4.60
N ILE A 26 -3.52 -2.79 4.60
CA ILE A 26 -2.65 -3.22 5.69
C ILE A 26 -1.48 -2.24 5.86
N VAL A 27 -0.72 -1.97 4.79
CA VAL A 27 0.43 -1.06 4.83
C VAL A 27 0.01 0.36 5.22
N CYS A 28 -0.99 0.93 4.54
CA CYS A 28 -1.52 2.27 4.81
C CYS A 28 -1.98 2.41 6.26
N SER A 29 -2.72 1.42 6.79
CA SER A 29 -3.17 1.45 8.18
C SER A 29 -2.02 1.41 9.19
N ILE A 30 -0.97 0.62 8.95
CA ILE A 30 0.22 0.61 9.80
C ILE A 30 0.93 1.97 9.77
N CYS A 31 1.05 2.59 8.58
CA CYS A 31 1.55 3.96 8.46
C CYS A 31 0.68 4.96 9.22
N ARG A 32 -0.65 4.85 9.10
CA ARG A 32 -1.58 5.69 9.86
C ARG A 32 -1.34 5.53 11.36
N LEU A 33 -1.18 4.32 11.91
CA LEU A 33 -0.91 4.11 13.34
C LEU A 33 0.38 4.79 13.85
N GLN A 34 1.30 5.14 12.95
CA GLN A 34 2.56 5.83 13.28
C GLN A 34 2.46 7.36 13.24
N THR A 35 1.37 7.92 12.70
CA THR A 35 1.12 9.37 12.64
C THR A 35 -0.15 9.77 13.38
N LYS A 36 -0.36 11.08 13.57
CA LYS A 36 -1.63 11.65 14.09
C LYS A 36 -2.49 12.29 12.99
N GLU A 37 -2.16 12.03 11.73
CA GLU A 37 -2.86 12.62 10.59
C GLU A 37 -4.28 12.08 10.44
N GLY A 38 -5.17 12.95 9.94
CA GLY A 38 -6.58 12.64 9.69
C GLY A 38 -7.39 12.26 10.92
N PRO A 39 -7.33 12.99 12.06
CA PRO A 39 -7.98 12.60 13.31
C PRO A 39 -9.49 12.37 13.15
N LEU A 40 -10.19 13.22 12.39
CA LEU A 40 -11.63 13.07 12.14
C LEU A 40 -11.98 11.75 11.42
N ALA A 41 -11.13 11.31 10.50
CA ALA A 41 -11.34 10.08 9.74
C ALA A 41 -10.92 8.84 10.53
N PHE A 42 -9.81 8.90 11.26
CA PHE A 42 -9.12 7.74 11.82
C PHE A 42 -9.25 7.55 13.34
N ASP A 43 -9.59 8.57 14.14
CA ASP A 43 -9.63 8.43 15.61
C ASP A 43 -10.62 7.38 16.14
N PRO A 44 -11.83 7.22 15.58
CA PRO A 44 -12.71 6.11 15.97
C PRO A 44 -12.04 4.74 15.75
N TRP A 45 -11.37 4.58 14.61
CA TRP A 45 -10.64 3.37 14.28
C TRP A 45 -9.41 3.17 15.18
N ARG A 46 -8.61 4.22 15.42
CA ARG A 46 -7.45 4.17 16.33
C ARG A 46 -7.84 3.75 17.74
N ARG A 47 -8.97 4.23 18.27
CA ARG A 47 -9.48 3.80 19.58
C ARG A 47 -9.77 2.30 19.61
N MET A 48 -10.45 1.77 18.59
CA MET A 48 -10.69 0.33 18.44
C MET A 48 -9.36 -0.46 18.37
N VAL A 49 -8.39 0.01 17.57
CA VAL A 49 -7.07 -0.63 17.47
C VAL A 49 -6.36 -0.62 18.82
N HIS A 50 -6.28 0.52 19.51
CA HIS A 50 -5.62 0.64 20.80
C HIS A 50 -6.23 -0.27 21.87
N GLU A 51 -7.56 -0.40 21.90
CA GLU A 51 -8.23 -1.33 22.82
C GLU A 51 -7.81 -2.78 22.56
N ARG A 52 -7.83 -3.21 21.29
CA ARG A 52 -7.39 -4.57 20.90
C ARG A 52 -5.90 -4.79 21.18
N LEU A 53 -5.05 -3.79 20.94
CA LEU A 53 -3.64 -3.85 21.28
C LEU A 53 -3.41 -3.97 22.79
N ARG A 54 -4.19 -3.27 23.63
CA ARG A 54 -4.11 -3.38 25.10
C ARG A 54 -4.48 -4.77 25.62
N ARG A 55 -5.45 -5.44 24.98
CA ARG A 55 -5.84 -6.82 25.31
C ARG A 55 -4.72 -7.84 25.03
N GLY A 56 -3.77 -7.50 24.16
CA GLY A 56 -2.62 -8.36 23.85
C GLY A 56 -2.95 -9.48 22.86
N GLY A 57 -2.27 -10.62 23.00
CA GLY A 57 -2.50 -11.79 22.15
C GLY A 57 -1.93 -11.68 20.73
N ALA A 58 -2.49 -12.46 19.81
CA ALA A 58 -2.05 -12.55 18.43
C ALA A 58 -2.14 -11.21 17.66
N PRO A 59 -3.22 -10.40 17.77
CA PRO A 59 -3.29 -9.11 17.08
C PRO A 59 -2.18 -8.14 17.47
N ARG A 60 -1.83 -8.06 18.75
CA ARG A 60 -0.72 -7.23 19.22
C ARG A 60 0.62 -7.69 18.65
N ARG A 61 0.88 -9.00 18.63
CA ARG A 61 2.11 -9.55 18.06
C ARG A 61 2.21 -9.29 16.56
N ALA A 62 1.12 -9.51 15.82
CA ALA A 62 1.04 -9.23 14.40
C ALA A 62 1.30 -7.74 14.09
N ALA A 63 0.64 -6.82 14.79
CA ALA A 63 0.84 -5.38 14.61
C ALA A 63 2.28 -4.94 14.92
N LEU A 64 2.88 -5.45 16.00
CA LEU A 64 4.27 -5.13 16.35
C LEU A 64 5.26 -5.68 15.31
N ALA A 65 5.06 -6.91 14.82
CA ALA A 65 5.90 -7.51 13.79
C ALA A 65 5.80 -6.74 12.47
N LEU A 66 4.58 -6.51 11.96
CA LEU A 66 4.36 -5.81 10.70
C LEU A 66 4.84 -4.35 10.73
N ARG A 67 4.75 -3.67 11.88
CA ARG A 67 5.31 -2.31 12.03
C ARG A 67 6.82 -2.26 11.78
N THR A 68 7.56 -3.32 12.09
CA THR A 68 9.01 -3.37 11.78
C THR A 68 9.31 -3.64 10.31
N LEU A 69 8.32 -4.10 9.55
CA LEU A 69 8.41 -4.28 8.09
C LEU A 69 7.87 -3.06 7.33
N VAL A 70 7.01 -2.27 7.97
CA VAL A 70 6.42 -1.04 7.43
C VAL A 70 6.79 0.13 8.35
N PRO A 71 8.07 0.52 8.42
CA PRO A 71 8.49 1.65 9.21
C PRO A 71 7.94 2.95 8.62
N TYR A 72 7.73 3.95 9.47
CA TYR A 72 7.56 5.33 9.00
C TYR A 72 8.93 5.89 8.58
N ALA A 73 9.44 5.40 7.45
CA ALA A 73 10.75 5.71 6.92
C ALA A 73 10.71 5.87 5.38
N THR A 74 11.88 6.13 4.79
CA THR A 74 12.07 6.32 3.35
C THR A 74 11.68 5.11 2.50
N TYR A 75 11.65 3.90 3.08
CA TYR A 75 11.41 2.66 2.35
C TYR A 75 10.68 1.61 3.21
N PHE A 76 9.75 0.88 2.59
CA PHE A 76 9.24 -0.41 3.05
C PHE A 76 9.28 -1.41 1.87
N PRO A 77 9.30 -2.74 2.11
CA PRO A 77 9.40 -3.72 1.03
C PRO A 77 8.17 -3.76 0.11
N ASP A 78 8.40 -3.57 -1.19
CA ASP A 78 7.37 -3.57 -2.24
C ASP A 78 6.64 -4.92 -2.34
N PHE A 79 7.30 -6.02 -1.96
CA PHE A 79 6.69 -7.35 -1.96
C PHE A 79 5.48 -7.48 -1.02
N LEU A 80 5.32 -6.55 -0.06
CA LEU A 80 4.13 -6.47 0.81
C LEU A 80 2.90 -5.92 0.09
N THR A 81 3.08 -5.25 -1.05
CA THR A 81 2.02 -4.68 -1.89
C THR A 81 2.19 -5.17 -3.33
N PRO A 82 2.03 -6.48 -3.58
CA PRO A 82 2.28 -7.06 -4.90
C PRO A 82 1.36 -6.43 -5.96
N PRO A 83 1.78 -6.38 -7.24
CA PRO A 83 0.98 -5.79 -8.31
C PRO A 83 -0.43 -6.36 -8.40
N VAL A 84 -1.42 -5.47 -8.44
CA VAL A 84 -2.84 -5.78 -8.52
C VAL A 84 -3.24 -5.98 -9.99
N GLU A 85 -2.67 -6.99 -10.64
CA GLU A 85 -3.02 -7.34 -12.02
C GLU A 85 -4.46 -7.88 -12.06
N GLY A 86 -5.36 -7.17 -12.77
CA GLY A 86 -6.75 -7.61 -13.00
C GLY A 86 -7.80 -7.09 -12.01
N GLY A 87 -7.41 -6.26 -11.03
CA GLY A 87 -8.32 -5.69 -10.02
C GLY A 87 -8.08 -6.24 -8.61
N SER A 88 -8.78 -5.68 -7.62
CA SER A 88 -8.61 -6.05 -6.20
C SER A 88 -8.78 -7.56 -6.01
N ILE A 89 -7.76 -8.17 -5.43
CA ILE A 89 -7.75 -9.58 -5.05
C ILE A 89 -8.16 -9.70 -3.59
N GLY A 90 -8.89 -10.76 -3.25
CA GLY A 90 -9.23 -11.03 -1.85
C GLY A 90 -7.98 -11.15 -0.97
N VAL A 91 -8.10 -10.82 0.31
CA VAL A 91 -6.97 -10.79 1.26
C VAL A 91 -6.15 -12.08 1.25
N ALA A 92 -6.80 -13.25 1.14
CA ALA A 92 -6.12 -14.54 1.08
C ALA A 92 -5.19 -14.65 -0.15
N ALA A 93 -5.70 -14.32 -1.34
CA ALA A 93 -4.93 -14.36 -2.57
C ALA A 93 -3.79 -13.32 -2.58
N GLY A 94 -4.01 -12.16 -1.97
CA GLY A 94 -2.95 -11.16 -1.79
C GLY A 94 -1.85 -11.65 -0.86
N ILE A 95 -2.21 -12.30 0.25
CA ILE A 95 -1.23 -12.94 1.13
C ILE A 95 -0.47 -14.04 0.39
N ASP A 96 -1.15 -14.88 -0.40
CA ASP A 96 -0.48 -15.93 -1.17
C ASP A 96 0.55 -15.36 -2.17
N ARG A 97 0.26 -14.20 -2.77
CA ARG A 97 1.22 -13.48 -3.62
C ARG A 97 2.43 -12.98 -2.83
N VAL A 98 2.23 -12.41 -1.64
CA VAL A 98 3.34 -12.02 -0.73
C VAL A 98 4.20 -13.24 -0.41
N LEU A 99 3.58 -14.38 -0.07
CA LEU A 99 4.30 -15.60 0.29
C LEU A 99 5.01 -16.27 -0.90
N SER A 100 4.54 -16.00 -2.12
CA SER A 100 5.14 -16.50 -3.37
C SER A 100 6.24 -15.60 -3.93
N THR A 101 6.64 -14.55 -3.19
CA THR A 101 7.69 -13.62 -3.62
C THR A 101 9.00 -14.37 -3.90
N PRO A 102 9.62 -14.19 -5.08
CA PRO A 102 10.89 -14.84 -5.39
C PRO A 102 11.98 -14.52 -4.36
N ARG A 103 12.76 -15.53 -3.94
CA ARG A 103 13.83 -15.39 -2.93
C ARG A 103 14.83 -14.27 -3.25
N ARG A 104 15.11 -14.05 -4.54
CA ARG A 104 15.98 -12.96 -5.00
C ARG A 104 15.41 -11.59 -4.64
N GLN A 105 14.11 -11.41 -4.82
CA GLN A 105 13.39 -10.17 -4.49
C GLN A 105 13.30 -9.98 -2.98
N LEU A 106 12.94 -11.03 -2.22
CA LEU A 106 12.96 -10.98 -0.75
C LEU A 106 14.33 -10.54 -0.24
N ARG A 107 15.41 -11.12 -0.76
CA ARG A 107 16.77 -10.75 -0.36
C ARG A 107 17.08 -9.28 -0.64
N SER A 108 16.81 -8.80 -1.86
CA SER A 108 17.13 -7.42 -2.24
C SER A 108 16.36 -6.41 -1.40
N GLU A 109 15.06 -6.62 -1.25
CA GLU A 109 14.18 -5.66 -0.55
C GLU A 109 14.42 -5.68 0.97
N MET A 110 14.65 -6.86 1.56
CA MET A 110 15.01 -6.94 2.99
C MET A 110 16.40 -6.36 3.29
N THR A 111 17.34 -6.47 2.35
CA THR A 111 18.66 -5.82 2.48
C THR A 111 18.51 -4.29 2.45
N LEU A 112 17.66 -3.77 1.55
CA LEU A 112 17.38 -2.34 1.46
C LEU A 112 16.68 -1.81 2.72
N LEU A 113 15.74 -2.58 3.29
CA LEU A 113 15.09 -2.25 4.56
C LEU A 113 16.12 -2.20 5.70
N ALA A 114 16.99 -3.22 5.81
CA ALA A 114 18.03 -3.26 6.85
C ALA A 114 19.04 -2.10 6.73
N ALA A 115 19.36 -1.67 5.51
CA ALA A 115 20.24 -0.52 5.26
C ALA A 115 19.64 0.80 5.79
N SER A 116 18.32 0.88 5.96
CA SER A 116 17.64 2.03 6.56
C SER A 116 17.76 2.11 8.09
N GLY A 117 18.50 1.17 8.72
CA GLY A 117 18.71 1.12 10.17
C GLY A 117 17.65 0.33 10.94
N GLU A 118 16.68 -0.24 10.24
CA GLU A 118 15.62 -1.04 10.84
C GLU A 118 16.07 -2.47 11.16
N LYS A 119 15.54 -3.03 12.25
CA LYS A 119 15.70 -4.46 12.60
C LYS A 119 14.38 -5.19 12.37
N PRO A 120 14.07 -5.55 11.10
CA PRO A 120 12.79 -6.13 10.78
C PRO A 120 12.59 -7.49 11.45
N PHE A 121 11.34 -7.75 11.82
CA PHE A 121 10.87 -9.06 12.26
C PHE A 121 11.34 -10.14 11.30
N ALA A 122 11.98 -11.19 11.84
CA ALA A 122 12.53 -12.30 11.09
C ALA A 122 13.39 -11.88 9.88
N GLY A 123 14.03 -10.71 9.94
CA GLY A 123 14.63 -10.05 8.76
C GLY A 123 15.57 -10.92 7.95
N ALA A 124 16.55 -11.54 8.61
CA ALA A 124 17.50 -12.44 7.95
C ALA A 124 16.82 -13.72 7.41
N ALA A 125 15.85 -14.27 8.14
CA ALA A 125 15.12 -15.46 7.72
C ALA A 125 14.22 -15.18 6.50
N LEU A 126 13.50 -14.04 6.50
CA LEU A 126 12.72 -13.57 5.35
C LEU A 126 13.61 -13.27 4.14
N ALA A 127 14.77 -12.63 4.33
CA ALA A 127 15.74 -12.37 3.26
C ALA A 127 16.28 -13.66 2.63
N LEU A 128 16.33 -14.74 3.42
CA LEU A 128 16.69 -16.07 2.94
C LEU A 128 15.51 -16.80 2.31
N GLY A 129 14.27 -16.36 2.46
CA GLY A 129 13.07 -17.10 2.04
C GLY A 129 12.84 -18.34 2.89
N ASP A 130 13.09 -18.23 4.20
CA ASP A 130 12.79 -19.27 5.17
C ASP A 130 11.27 -19.54 5.24
N VAL A 131 10.89 -20.80 5.21
CA VAL A 131 9.48 -21.23 5.11
C VAL A 131 8.70 -20.86 6.36
N GLU A 132 9.30 -21.02 7.54
CA GLU A 132 8.63 -20.72 8.80
C GLU A 132 8.48 -19.21 9.00
N ALA A 133 9.50 -18.42 8.65
CA ALA A 133 9.41 -16.96 8.65
C ALA A 133 8.30 -16.45 7.70
N LEU A 134 8.19 -17.02 6.49
CA LEU A 134 7.13 -16.69 5.55
C LEU A 134 5.76 -17.10 6.09
N ARG A 135 5.63 -18.28 6.70
CA ARG A 135 4.38 -18.71 7.35
C ARG A 135 3.95 -17.75 8.44
N LEU A 136 4.87 -17.33 9.31
CA LEU A 136 4.61 -16.35 10.37
C LEU A 136 4.21 -14.98 9.81
N LEU A 137 4.80 -14.55 8.68
CA LEU A 137 4.41 -13.33 7.99
C LEU A 137 2.96 -13.44 7.47
N GLY A 138 2.61 -14.54 6.79
CA GLY A 138 1.27 -14.76 6.27
C GLY A 138 0.20 -14.80 7.36
N ASP A 139 0.48 -15.51 8.45
CA ASP A 139 -0.40 -15.54 9.63
C ASP A 139 -0.51 -14.17 10.30
N GLY A 140 0.57 -13.39 10.32
CA GLY A 140 0.60 -12.01 10.79
C GLY A 140 -0.30 -11.09 9.98
N LEU A 141 -0.18 -11.12 8.64
CA LEU A 141 -1.01 -10.34 7.73
C LEU A 141 -2.50 -10.68 7.89
N ARG A 142 -2.84 -11.98 7.94
CA ARG A 142 -4.21 -12.45 8.15
C ARG A 142 -4.78 -11.97 9.48
N THR A 143 -4.03 -12.19 10.57
CA THR A 143 -4.43 -11.79 11.92
C THR A 143 -4.62 -10.27 12.00
N TYR A 144 -3.72 -9.50 11.40
CA TYR A 144 -3.81 -8.04 11.41
C TYR A 144 -5.04 -7.55 10.65
N HIS A 145 -5.28 -8.07 9.44
CA HIS A 145 -6.45 -7.72 8.64
C HIS A 145 -7.75 -8.03 9.39
N GLU A 146 -7.92 -9.26 9.88
CA GLU A 146 -9.11 -9.68 10.65
C GLU A 146 -9.32 -8.83 11.91
N ALA A 147 -8.24 -8.50 12.61
CA ALA A 147 -8.32 -7.78 13.87
C ALA A 147 -8.45 -6.26 13.73
N PHE A 148 -8.02 -5.64 12.63
CA PHE A 148 -7.94 -4.17 12.56
C PHE A 148 -8.62 -3.56 11.34
N LEU A 149 -8.77 -4.31 10.25
CA LEU A 149 -9.36 -3.80 9.00
C LEU A 149 -10.74 -4.38 8.72
N ALA A 150 -10.93 -5.68 8.91
CA ALA A 150 -12.22 -6.34 8.68
C ALA A 150 -13.40 -5.65 9.41
N PRO A 151 -13.28 -5.19 10.68
CA PRO A 151 -14.37 -4.47 11.34
C PRO A 151 -14.70 -3.10 10.73
N ALA A 152 -13.79 -2.52 9.95
CA ALA A 152 -13.94 -1.23 9.31
C ALA A 152 -14.13 -1.34 7.79
N TRP A 153 -14.22 -2.55 7.24
CA TRP A 153 -14.14 -2.80 5.80
C TRP A 153 -15.28 -2.13 5.02
N ASP A 154 -16.50 -2.11 5.56
CA ASP A 154 -17.62 -1.40 4.92
C ASP A 154 -17.34 0.10 4.79
N ARG A 155 -16.72 0.71 5.80
CA ARG A 155 -16.34 2.13 5.79
C ARG A 155 -15.21 2.39 4.79
N ILE A 156 -14.21 1.51 4.74
CA ILE A 156 -13.11 1.57 3.76
C ILE A 156 -13.68 1.47 2.35
N GLY A 157 -14.53 0.46 2.09
CA GLY A 157 -15.19 0.26 0.80
C GLY A 157 -16.07 1.46 0.38
N SER A 158 -16.80 2.04 1.32
CA SER A 158 -17.61 3.24 1.07
C SER A 158 -16.77 4.46 0.70
N ALA A 159 -15.65 4.68 1.42
CA ALA A 159 -14.71 5.76 1.12
C ALA A 159 -14.03 5.57 -0.24
N ALA A 160 -13.54 4.36 -0.52
CA ALA A 160 -12.95 4.01 -1.81
C ALA A 160 -13.96 4.16 -2.97
N GLY A 161 -15.20 3.71 -2.78
CA GLY A 161 -16.26 3.87 -3.77
C GLY A 161 -16.59 5.35 -4.07
N ALA A 162 -16.54 6.20 -3.05
CA ALA A 162 -16.71 7.65 -3.24
C ALA A 162 -15.55 8.27 -4.02
N ASP A 163 -14.29 7.90 -3.72
CA ASP A 163 -13.09 8.36 -4.44
C ASP A 163 -13.14 7.91 -5.91
N VAL A 164 -13.39 6.62 -6.16
CA VAL A 164 -13.52 6.07 -7.52
C VAL A 164 -14.63 6.78 -8.29
N SER A 165 -15.77 7.04 -7.66
CA SER A 165 -16.89 7.74 -8.30
C SER A 165 -16.53 9.18 -8.68
N TRP A 166 -15.80 9.89 -7.82
CA TRP A 166 -15.35 11.25 -8.09
C TRP A 166 -14.32 11.29 -9.22
N ARG A 167 -13.30 10.43 -9.18
CA ARG A 167 -12.26 10.36 -10.22
C ARG A 167 -12.80 9.88 -11.57
N SER A 168 -13.73 8.94 -11.55
CA SER A 168 -14.40 8.48 -12.78
C SER A 168 -15.21 9.60 -13.43
N ARG A 169 -15.89 10.44 -12.65
CA ARG A 169 -16.56 11.63 -13.20
C ARG A 169 -15.58 12.61 -13.83
N ALA A 170 -14.45 12.89 -13.17
CA ALA A 170 -13.41 13.76 -13.74
C ALA A 170 -12.86 13.22 -15.07
N LEU A 171 -12.62 11.90 -15.14
CA LEU A 171 -12.21 11.23 -16.37
C LEU A 171 -13.27 11.35 -17.47
N VAL A 172 -14.54 11.13 -17.15
CA VAL A 172 -15.64 11.18 -18.14
C VAL A 172 -15.85 12.60 -18.68
N THR A 173 -15.73 13.63 -17.84
CA THR A 173 -16.02 15.01 -18.26
C THR A 173 -14.83 15.75 -18.87
N GLY A 174 -13.60 15.40 -18.50
CA GLY A 174 -12.39 16.13 -18.91
C GLY A 174 -11.21 15.26 -19.33
N GLY A 175 -11.43 13.96 -19.52
CA GLY A 175 -10.41 13.02 -19.95
C GLY A 175 -9.29 12.79 -18.92
N THR A 176 -8.20 12.20 -19.39
CA THR A 176 -7.04 11.83 -18.56
C THR A 176 -6.42 13.03 -17.84
N ARG A 177 -6.40 14.21 -18.47
CA ARG A 177 -5.87 15.42 -17.83
C ARG A 177 -6.67 15.79 -16.59
N ALA A 178 -8.01 15.85 -16.70
CA ALA A 178 -8.86 16.17 -15.56
C ALA A 178 -8.77 15.11 -14.45
N LEU A 179 -8.63 13.83 -14.83
CA LEU A 179 -8.32 12.76 -13.87
C LEU A 179 -7.01 13.03 -13.11
N LEU A 180 -5.90 13.32 -13.81
CA LEU A 180 -4.61 13.57 -13.16
C LEU A 180 -4.63 14.84 -12.30
N ASP A 181 -5.37 15.87 -12.71
CA ASP A 181 -5.53 17.10 -11.93
C ASP A 181 -6.30 16.89 -10.60
N THR A 182 -7.05 15.78 -10.45
CA THR A 182 -7.72 15.43 -9.18
C THR A 182 -6.76 15.05 -8.04
N PHE A 183 -5.47 14.85 -8.32
CA PHE A 183 -4.48 14.47 -7.30
C PHE A 183 -3.78 15.66 -6.64
N ARG A 184 -4.08 16.90 -7.07
CA ARG A 184 -3.50 18.09 -6.44
C ARG A 184 -3.91 18.22 -4.97
N PRO A 185 -3.03 18.71 -4.09
CA PRO A 185 -1.64 19.12 -4.36
C PRO A 185 -0.62 17.98 -4.27
N MET A 186 -1.04 16.75 -3.93
CA MET A 186 -0.14 15.61 -3.65
C MET A 186 0.59 15.11 -4.90
N ALA A 187 -0.08 15.16 -6.05
CA ALA A 187 0.54 14.99 -7.35
C ALA A 187 0.11 16.10 -8.31
N VAL A 188 1.09 16.61 -9.06
CA VAL A 188 0.92 17.77 -9.93
C VAL A 188 1.25 17.36 -11.36
N TRP A 189 0.26 17.49 -12.24
CA TRP A 189 0.42 17.19 -13.66
C TRP A 189 1.06 18.37 -14.40
N HIS A 190 2.28 18.14 -14.88
CA HIS A 190 3.05 18.99 -15.79
C HIS A 190 3.32 18.21 -17.07
N PRO A 191 2.35 18.12 -18.00
CA PRO A 191 2.45 17.18 -19.12
C PRO A 191 3.80 17.26 -19.85
N PRO A 192 4.46 16.12 -20.11
CA PRO A 192 3.98 14.73 -19.93
C PRO A 192 4.38 14.09 -18.58
N VAL A 193 4.69 14.87 -17.55
CA VAL A 193 5.23 14.40 -16.27
C VAL A 193 4.21 14.61 -15.13
N LEU A 194 3.99 13.56 -14.33
CA LEU A 194 3.30 13.68 -13.05
C LEU A 194 4.34 13.76 -11.93
N GLU A 195 4.40 14.90 -11.25
CA GLU A 195 5.29 15.10 -10.11
C GLU A 195 4.56 14.76 -8.81
N VAL A 196 5.17 13.93 -7.96
CA VAL A 196 4.60 13.47 -6.70
C VAL A 196 5.59 13.76 -5.58
N ASP A 197 5.11 14.31 -4.47
CA ASP A 197 5.93 14.46 -3.28
C ASP A 197 6.42 13.08 -2.82
N TYR A 198 7.74 12.91 -2.75
CA TYR A 198 8.36 11.61 -2.55
C TYR A 198 9.69 11.76 -1.81
N PRO A 199 10.02 10.88 -0.85
CA PRO A 199 11.19 11.01 0.01
C PRO A 199 12.55 11.03 -0.70
N VAL A 200 12.61 10.56 -1.95
CA VAL A 200 13.83 10.54 -2.77
C VAL A 200 13.56 11.14 -4.14
N GLU A 201 14.61 11.63 -4.81
CA GLU A 201 14.55 11.98 -6.23
C GLU A 201 14.52 10.71 -7.07
N ARG A 202 13.50 10.57 -7.94
CA ARG A 202 13.38 9.40 -8.81
C ARG A 202 12.62 9.71 -10.08
N ASP A 203 13.12 9.20 -11.20
CA ASP A 203 12.43 9.23 -12.49
C ASP A 203 11.91 7.84 -12.83
N LEU A 204 10.60 7.75 -13.08
CA LEU A 204 9.91 6.53 -13.48
C LEU A 204 9.38 6.70 -14.90
N HIS A 205 9.87 5.89 -15.84
CA HIS A 205 9.35 5.85 -17.20
C HIS A 205 8.38 4.68 -17.32
N LEU A 206 7.16 4.95 -17.79
CA LEU A 206 6.10 3.95 -17.83
C LEU A 206 6.24 2.99 -19.02
N GLU A 207 6.88 3.42 -20.11
CA GLU A 207 7.24 2.56 -21.24
C GLU A 207 6.02 1.84 -21.86
N GLY A 208 4.89 2.53 -21.96
CA GLY A 208 3.64 2.00 -22.52
C GLY A 208 2.76 1.22 -21.53
N ARG A 209 3.23 0.98 -20.29
CA ARG A 209 2.48 0.24 -19.26
C ARG A 209 1.27 1.00 -18.71
N GLY A 210 1.28 2.33 -18.78
CA GLY A 210 0.29 3.18 -18.12
C GLY A 210 0.34 3.12 -16.59
N LEU A 211 -0.74 3.55 -15.94
CA LEU A 211 -0.88 3.51 -14.48
C LEU A 211 -2.19 2.84 -14.06
N LEU A 212 -2.13 2.04 -13.00
CA LEU A 212 -3.30 1.62 -12.24
C LEU A 212 -3.40 2.47 -10.97
N LEU A 213 -4.46 3.27 -10.88
CA LEU A 213 -4.79 4.08 -9.72
C LEU A 213 -5.62 3.21 -8.75
N VAL A 214 -5.06 2.91 -7.59
CA VAL A 214 -5.73 2.10 -6.55
C VAL A 214 -6.21 3.01 -5.43
N PRO A 215 -7.52 3.01 -5.08
CA PRO A 215 -8.02 3.79 -3.95
C PRO A 215 -7.57 3.17 -2.62
N SER A 216 -7.05 3.99 -1.70
CA SER A 216 -6.65 3.60 -0.34
C SER A 216 -6.70 4.79 0.62
#